data_AF-A0A831UXG8-F1
#
_entry.id   AF-A0A831UXG8-F1
#
_cell.length_a   1.000
_cell.length_b   1.000
_cell.length_c   1.000
_cell.angle_alpha   90.00
_cell.angle_beta   90.00
_cell.angle_gamma   90.00
#
_symmetry.space_group_name_H-M   'P 1'
#
loop_
_entity.id
_entity.type
_entity.pdbx_description
1 polymer ?
#
loop_
_entity_poly.entity_id
_entity_poly.type
_entity_poly.pdbx_seq_one_letter_code
_entity_poly.pdbx_strand_id
1 'polypeptide(L)'
;MYIALLILLLLPAFVMIRRGLARHGAGLLAGGFFWAAVVGFFFLFLDFWGEKLWFDALGYTSRFWTVIIAKVFFVFAGAILSAGMVWLMAGRSTSFAPVFSLAALFMG
;
A
#
# COMPACT_ATOMS: atom_id res chain seq x y z
N MET A 1 16.20 3.56 9.72
CA MET A 1 16.07 3.83 11.17
C MET A 1 14.65 4.23 11.61
N TYR A 2 13.75 4.68 10.71
CA TYR A 2 12.37 5.01 11.07
C TYR A 2 11.39 3.80 11.08
N ILE A 3 11.84 2.61 10.69
CA ILE A 3 11.00 1.38 10.67
C ILE A 3 10.42 1.07 12.05
N ALA A 4 11.20 1.24 13.12
CA ALA A 4 10.71 1.03 14.49
C ALA A 4 9.54 1.97 14.83
N LEU A 5 9.63 3.25 14.44
CA LEU A 5 8.56 4.22 14.63
C LEU A 5 7.33 3.89 13.79
N LEU A 6 7.52 3.45 12.54
CA LEU A 6 6.43 3.02 11.67
C LEU A 6 5.68 1.82 12.27
N ILE A 7 6.39 0.81 12.76
CA ILE A 7 5.78 -0.37 13.43
C ILE A 7 5.03 0.07 14.68
N LEU A 8 5.65 0.94 15.50
CA LEU A 8 5.04 1.47 16.71
C LEU A 8 3.74 2.21 16.42
N LEU A 9 3.70 3.01 15.36
CA LEU A 9 2.52 3.79 14.96
C LEU A 9 1.43 2.95 14.27
N LEU A 10 1.78 1.80 13.68
CA LEU A 10 0.82 0.86 13.10
C LEU A 10 0.21 -0.11 14.12
N LEU A 11 0.85 -0.35 15.26
CA LEU A 11 0.31 -1.20 16.34
C LEU A 11 -1.12 -0.80 16.76
N PRO A 12 -1.46 0.48 16.99
CA PRO A 12 -2.82 0.91 17.28
C PRO A 12 -3.83 0.55 16.18
N ALA A 13 -3.50 0.80 14.91
CA ALA A 13 -4.36 0.42 13.79
C ALA A 13 -4.61 -1.09 13.77
N PHE A 14 -3.57 -1.90 13.97
CA PHE A 14 -3.70 -3.34 14.01
C PHE A 14 -4.62 -3.82 15.13
N VAL A 15 -4.48 -3.25 16.34
CA VAL A 15 -5.35 -3.57 17.48
C VAL A 15 -6.80 -3.15 17.22
N MET A 16 -7.02 -1.95 16.67
CA MET A 16 -8.36 -1.44 16.33
C MET A 16 -9.04 -2.30 15.27
N ILE A 17 -8.32 -2.70 14.21
CA ILE A 17 -8.85 -3.56 13.16
C ILE A 17 -9.21 -4.94 13.72
N ARG A 18 -8.30 -5.58 14.50
CA ARG A 18 -8.59 -6.87 15.12
C ARG A 18 -9.79 -6.83 16.05
N ARG A 19 -9.90 -5.80 16.90
CA ARG A 19 -11.04 -5.62 17.80
C ARG A 19 -12.33 -5.28 17.04
N GLY A 20 -12.23 -4.51 15.96
CA GLY A 20 -13.34 -4.17 15.09
C GLY A 20 -13.92 -5.39 14.38
N LEU A 21 -13.05 -6.29 13.90
CA LEU A 21 -13.44 -7.57 13.31
C LEU A 21 -14.14 -8.48 14.33
N ALA A 22 -13.56 -8.60 15.53
CA ALA A 22 -14.10 -9.45 16.59
C ALA A 22 -15.44 -8.96 17.16
N ARG A 23 -15.69 -7.64 17.16
CA ARG A 23 -16.92 -7.03 17.70
C ARG A 23 -17.92 -6.60 16.63
N HIS A 24 -17.71 -6.94 15.36
CA HIS A 24 -18.48 -6.45 14.20
C HIS A 24 -18.69 -4.92 14.20
N GLY A 25 -17.75 -4.18 14.78
CA GLY A 25 -17.86 -2.75 14.99
C GLY A 25 -17.34 -1.99 13.77
N ALA A 26 -18.24 -1.60 12.85
CA ALA A 26 -17.87 -0.86 11.65
C ALA A 26 -17.09 0.43 11.95
N GLY A 27 -17.41 1.13 13.04
CA GLY A 27 -16.69 2.33 13.47
C GLY A 27 -15.24 2.05 13.91
N LEU A 28 -14.99 0.93 14.60
CA LEU A 28 -13.62 0.55 15.00
C LEU A 28 -12.78 0.13 13.79
N LEU A 29 -13.40 -0.57 12.83
CA LEU A 29 -12.74 -0.94 11.58
C LEU A 29 -12.40 0.30 10.75
N ALA A 30 -13.38 1.18 10.52
CA ALA A 30 -13.16 2.42 9.81
C ALA A 30 -12.09 3.28 10.47
N GLY A 31 -12.12 3.40 11.81
CA GLY A 31 -11.10 4.12 12.57
C GLY A 31 -9.70 3.50 12.45
N GLY A 32 -9.61 2.17 12.48
CA GLY A 32 -8.33 1.46 12.31
C GLY A 32 -7.74 1.60 10.89
N PHE A 33 -8.56 1.47 9.85
CA PHE A 33 -8.13 1.72 8.47
C PHE A 33 -7.76 3.19 8.24
N PHE A 34 -8.55 4.11 8.77
CA PHE A 34 -8.25 5.53 8.71
C PHE A 34 -6.92 5.84 9.39
N TRP A 35 -6.67 5.30 10.58
CA TRP A 35 -5.39 5.48 11.28
C TRP A 35 -4.22 4.92 10.47
N ALA A 36 -4.35 3.70 9.92
CA ALA A 36 -3.33 3.11 9.06
C ALA A 36 -3.06 3.96 7.83
N ALA A 37 -4.10 4.51 7.19
CA ALA A 37 -3.98 5.39 6.04
C ALA A 37 -3.25 6.70 6.40
N VAL A 38 -3.58 7.31 7.54
CA VAL A 38 -2.91 8.53 8.02
C VAL A 38 -1.42 8.28 8.27
N VAL A 39 -1.08 7.20 8.99
CA VAL A 39 0.32 6.83 9.25
C VAL A 39 1.05 6.54 7.94
N GLY A 40 0.46 5.76 7.05
CA GLY A 40 1.05 5.44 5.74
C GLY A 40 1.30 6.69 4.90
N PHE A 41 0.31 7.58 4.82
CA PHE A 41 0.43 8.84 4.09
C PHE A 41 1.49 9.76 4.70
N PHE A 42 1.56 9.84 6.03
CA PHE A 42 2.58 10.64 6.73
C PHE A 42 4.00 10.19 6.38
N PHE A 43 4.29 8.89 6.42
CA PHE A 43 5.62 8.38 6.08
C PHE A 43 5.93 8.52 4.59
N LEU A 44 4.96 8.29 3.70
CA LEU A 44 5.12 8.53 2.26
C LEU A 44 5.45 10.00 1.98
N PHE A 45 4.76 10.92 2.66
CA PHE A 45 5.01 12.34 2.51
C PHE A 45 6.43 12.71 2.98
N LEU A 46 6.85 12.23 4.16
CA LEU A 46 8.20 12.48 4.67
C LEU A 46 9.29 11.92 3.75
N ASP A 47 9.09 10.72 3.22
CA ASP A 47 10.03 10.08 2.29
C ASP A 47 10.16 10.90 0.99
N PHE A 48 9.02 11.28 0.40
CA PHE A 48 8.99 12.10 -0.82
C PHE A 48 9.71 13.45 -0.64
N TRP A 49 9.36 14.18 0.42
CA TRP A 49 9.97 15.49 0.67
C TRP A 49 11.42 15.39 1.09
N GLY A 50 11.78 14.37 1.87
CA GLY A 50 13.17 14.08 2.23
C GLY A 50 14.04 13.88 1.00
N GLU A 51 13.60 13.03 0.07
CA GLU A 51 14.31 12.82 -1.20
C GLU A 51 14.35 14.12 -2.03
N LYS A 52 13.20 14.78 -2.25
CA LYS A 52 13.12 16.00 -3.09
C LYS A 52 14.06 17.09 -2.58
N LEU A 53 14.05 17.37 -1.28
CA LEU A 53 14.90 18.40 -0.67
C LEU A 53 16.38 18.04 -0.75
N TRP A 54 16.72 16.75 -0.59
CA TRP A 54 18.09 16.27 -0.76
C TRP A 54 18.58 16.44 -2.21
N PHE A 55 17.75 16.08 -3.20
CA PHE A 55 18.07 16.28 -4.62
C PHE A 55 18.21 17.77 -4.98
N ASP A 56 17.36 18.65 -4.43
CA ASP A 56 17.48 20.10 -4.61
C ASP A 56 18.78 20.65 -4.01
N ALA A 57 19.15 20.21 -2.81
CA ALA A 57 20.38 20.66 -2.14
C ALA A 57 21.64 20.29 -2.92
N LEU A 58 21.60 19.19 -3.69
CA LEU A 58 22.69 18.75 -4.56
C LEU A 58 22.61 19.30 -5.99
N GLY A 59 21.55 20.05 -6.33
CA GLY A 59 21.32 20.55 -7.70
C GLY A 59 20.93 19.46 -8.71
N TYR A 60 20.45 18.29 -8.25
CA TYR A 60 20.06 17.16 -9.08
C TYR A 60 18.54 17.02 -9.30
N THR A 61 17.77 18.10 -9.14
CA THR A 61 16.30 18.11 -9.25
C THR A 61 15.78 17.45 -10.53
N SER A 62 16.48 17.61 -11.66
CA SER A 62 16.09 16.95 -12.92
C SER A 62 16.11 15.42 -12.83
N ARG A 63 17.11 14.84 -12.15
CA ARG A 63 17.25 13.40 -11.96
C ARG A 63 16.18 12.83 -11.03
N PHE A 64 15.76 13.60 -10.02
CA PHE A 64 14.67 13.23 -9.13
C PHE A 64 13.39 12.92 -9.93
N TRP A 65 13.00 13.81 -10.84
CA TRP A 65 11.81 13.60 -11.67
C TRP A 65 11.95 12.41 -12.61
N THR A 66 13.14 12.17 -13.18
CA THR A 66 13.39 10.96 -13.97
C THR A 66 13.14 9.69 -13.15
N VAL A 67 13.62 9.65 -11.90
CA VAL A 67 13.41 8.50 -11.01
C VAL A 67 11.93 8.35 -10.65
N ILE A 68 11.23 9.43 -10.29
CA ILE A 68 9.80 9.37 -9.95
C ILE A 68 8.96 8.90 -11.14
N ILE A 69 9.19 9.46 -12.33
CA ILE A 69 8.48 9.06 -13.56
C ILE A 69 8.76 7.59 -13.88
N ALA A 70 10.01 7.15 -13.77
CA ALA A 70 10.36 5.75 -14.00
C ALA A 70 9.64 4.81 -13.00
N LYS A 71 9.68 5.12 -11.70
CA LYS A 71 8.97 4.36 -10.66
C LYS A 71 7.48 4.25 -10.98
N VAL A 72 6.82 5.37 -11.30
CA VAL A 72 5.40 5.41 -11.66
C VAL A 72 5.13 4.59 -12.92
N PHE A 73 5.94 4.77 -13.97
CA PHE A 73 5.82 4.03 -15.22
C PHE A 73 5.89 2.52 -15.01
N PHE A 74 6.87 2.02 -14.25
CA PHE A 74 7.00 0.59 -13.98
C PHE A 74 5.84 0.03 -13.16
N VAL A 75 5.30 0.78 -12.20
CA VAL A 75 4.10 0.38 -11.45
C VAL A 75 2.90 0.24 -12.39
N PHE A 76 2.66 1.22 -13.27
CA PHE A 76 1.56 1.16 -14.24
C PHE A 76 1.76 0.07 -15.29
N ALA A 77 2.98 -0.09 -15.82
CA ALA A 77 3.31 -1.13 -16.78
C ALA A 77 3.08 -2.53 -16.18
N GLY A 78 3.54 -2.75 -14.94
CA GLY A 78 3.30 -4.00 -14.20
C GLY A 78 1.81 -4.22 -13.91
N ALA A 79 1.08 -3.19 -13.50
CA ALA A 79 -0.36 -3.27 -13.29
C ALA A 79 -1.12 -3.65 -14.57
N ILE A 80 -0.82 -3.01 -15.71
CA ILE A 80 -1.43 -3.31 -17.01
C ILE A 80 -1.10 -4.74 -17.46
N LEU A 81 0.17 -5.15 -17.37
CA LEU A 81 0.58 -6.51 -17.72
C LEU A 81 -0.14 -7.55 -16.86
N SER A 82 -0.15 -7.37 -15.54
CA SER A 82 -0.82 -8.30 -14.62
C SER A 82 -2.33 -8.36 -14.89
N ALA A 83 -3.00 -7.22 -15.11
CA ALA A 83 -4.42 -7.17 -15.45
C ALA A 83 -4.70 -7.86 -16.80
N GLY A 84 -3.82 -7.67 -17.80
CA GLY A 84 -3.89 -8.34 -19.08
C GLY A 84 -3.73 -9.86 -18.96
N MET A 85 -2.79 -10.33 -18.14
CA MET A 85 -2.61 -11.76 -17.86
C MET A 85 -3.83 -12.35 -17.17
N VAL A 86 -4.37 -11.68 -16.14
CA VAL A 86 -5.59 -12.11 -15.46
C VAL A 86 -6.76 -12.17 -16.44
N TRP A 87 -6.92 -11.18 -17.31
CA TRP A 87 -7.98 -11.16 -18.32
C TRP A 87 -7.86 -12.32 -19.32
N LEU A 88 -6.64 -12.61 -19.80
CA LEU A 88 -6.38 -13.75 -20.69
C LEU A 88 -6.66 -15.10 -19.99
N MET A 89 -6.24 -15.25 -18.73
CA MET A 89 -6.46 -16.48 -17.95
C MET A 89 -7.93 -16.65 -17.53
N ALA A 90 -8.65 -15.56 -17.28
CA ALA A 90 -10.06 -15.56 -16.89
C ALA A 90 -11.02 -15.83 -18.07
N GLY A 91 -10.51 -16.19 -19.26
CA GLY A 91 -11.28 -16.44 -20.49
C GLY A 91 -12.59 -17.21 -20.25
N ARG A 92 -13.72 -16.51 -20.45
CA ARG A 92 -15.14 -16.96 -20.44
C ARG A 92 -15.61 -17.85 -19.27
N SER A 93 -14.82 -18.05 -18.22
CA SER A 93 -15.26 -18.71 -16.99
C SER A 93 -15.58 -17.63 -15.96
N THR A 94 -16.87 -17.35 -15.79
CA THR A 94 -17.40 -16.41 -14.77
C THR A 94 -17.35 -17.00 -13.36
N SER A 95 -16.28 -17.71 -13.00
CA SER A 95 -16.02 -18.11 -11.62
C SER A 95 -14.89 -17.24 -11.10
N PHE A 96 -15.25 -16.02 -10.66
CA PHE A 96 -14.44 -15.29 -9.69
C PHE A 96 -14.43 -16.11 -8.40
N ALA A 97 -13.56 -17.11 -8.31
CA ALA A 97 -13.15 -17.60 -7.01
C ALA A 97 -12.50 -16.41 -6.29
N PRO A 98 -13.00 -16.00 -5.12
CA PRO A 98 -12.45 -14.85 -4.42
C PRO A 98 -11.00 -15.20 -4.07
N VAL A 99 -10.04 -14.46 -4.63
CA VAL A 99 -8.61 -14.55 -4.31
C VAL A 99 -8.37 -14.43 -2.79
N PHE A 100 -9.33 -13.85 -2.06
CA PHE A 100 -9.39 -13.84 -0.59
C PHE A 100 -9.42 -15.22 0.08
N SER A 101 -9.87 -16.28 -0.60
CA SER A 101 -9.90 -17.66 -0.09
C SER A 101 -8.50 -18.27 0.05
N LEU A 102 -7.56 -17.93 -0.85
CA LEU A 102 -6.18 -18.41 -0.75
C LEU A 102 -5.45 -17.80 0.45
N ALA A 103 -5.77 -16.56 0.84
CA ALA A 103 -5.24 -15.96 2.06
C ALA A 103 -5.76 -16.67 3.34
N ALA A 104 -6.96 -17.24 3.30
CA ALA A 104 -7.52 -18.03 4.40
C ALA A 104 -6.89 -19.44 4.48
N LEU A 105 -6.44 -20.00 3.34
CA LEU A 105 -5.85 -21.34 3.28
C LEU A 105 -4.39 -21.39 3.79
N PHE A 106 -3.68 -20.25 3.80
CA PHE A 106 -2.36 -20.10 4.43
C PHE A 106 -2.41 -19.67 5.91
N MET A 107 -3.59 -19.38 6.45
CA MET A 107 -3.82 -18.99 7.85
C MET A 107 -4.60 -20.03 8.67
N GLY A 108 -4.78 -21.25 8.12
CA GLY A 108 -5.36 -22.41 8.81
C GLY A 108 -4.29 -23.32 9.40
#